data_AF-A0A658YT16-F1
#
_entry.id   AF-A0A658YT16-F1
#
_cell.length_a   1.000
_cell.length_b   1.000
_cell.length_c   1.000
_cell.angle_alpha   90.00
_cell.angle_beta   90.00
_cell.angle_gamma   90.00
#
_symmetry.space_group_name_H-M   'P 1'
#
loop_
_entity.id
_entity.type
_entity.pdbx_description
1 polymer ?
#
loop_
_entity_poly.entity_id
_entity_poly.type
_entity_poly.pdbx_seq_one_letter_code
_entity_poly.pdbx_strand_id
1 'polypeptide(L)'
;MSATRIQAVYRDTGVEAYRDNPFIEALPPLQESVNSAASLKSSLQLTSSDLQKSRVIRAHTICRIPDDYFQPLGTHLLLSERISVMIRGGYVGRNPKTGDLQKHLQNGYERVQTGELETFRFEEARSTAQSLLLIGCSGSGKTTSLHRILATYPQVIYHRELNVEQVVYLKIDCSHNGSLKEICLNFFRALDRALGSNYERRYGLKRHGIETMLALMSQIANAHALGLLVIDEIQHLSRSRSGGSQEMLNFFVTMVNIIGVPVMLIGTPKAREIFEADLRSARRGAGFGAIFWDPIQQTQRGKPNQEWIAFTDNLWQLQLLQRKDALLSDEVRDVWYELSQGVMDIVVKLFVLAQLRALALGNERITAGLLRQVYQDELKPVHPMLEALRSGIPERIARYSDLVVPEIDKRLIQLQLDIAAIQEQTPEEKALQELDTEDQRHLYLMLKEDYDSSLLIPTIKKAFSQNPTMTRQKLLPLVLQWLMEGETVVSELEKPSKSKKVSAIKVVKPSDWDSLPDTDLRYIYSQRQPEKTMHERLKGKGVIVDMASLFKQAG
;
A
#
# COMPACT_ATOMS: atom_id res chain seq x y z
N MET A 1 12.42 11.63 -9.61
CA MET A 1 13.14 10.34 -9.72
C MET A 1 14.00 10.42 -10.98
N SER A 2 15.30 10.15 -10.85
CA SER A 2 16.19 10.07 -12.01
C SER A 2 15.82 8.82 -12.82
N ALA A 3 15.70 8.94 -14.14
CA ALA A 3 15.37 7.83 -15.02
C ALA A 3 16.46 6.74 -14.91
N THR A 4 16.06 5.49 -14.66
CA THR A 4 17.01 4.37 -14.61
C THR A 4 17.43 4.01 -16.03
N ARG A 5 18.66 4.38 -16.38
CA ARG A 5 19.29 4.02 -17.66
C ARG A 5 20.32 2.91 -17.44
N ILE A 6 20.18 1.81 -18.17
CA ILE A 6 21.12 0.68 -18.13
C ILE A 6 21.64 0.33 -19.53
N GLN A 7 22.74 -0.42 -19.58
CA GLN A 7 23.22 -1.02 -20.83
C GLN A 7 22.53 -2.37 -21.08
N ALA A 8 22.21 -2.66 -22.34
CA ALA A 8 21.54 -3.90 -22.73
C ALA A 8 22.37 -5.15 -22.39
N VAL A 9 21.71 -6.16 -21.83
CA VAL A 9 22.24 -7.51 -21.63
C VAL A 9 21.22 -8.49 -22.19
N TYR A 10 21.57 -9.15 -23.29
CA TYR A 10 20.67 -10.04 -24.01
C TYR A 10 20.64 -11.43 -23.37
N ARG A 11 19.44 -11.95 -23.18
CA ARG A 11 19.21 -13.28 -22.60
C ARG A 11 18.12 -13.99 -23.39
N ASP A 12 18.28 -15.29 -23.58
CA ASP A 12 17.20 -16.12 -24.11
C ASP A 12 16.02 -16.11 -23.12
N THR A 13 14.83 -15.94 -23.67
CA THR A 13 13.58 -15.87 -22.93
C THR A 13 12.86 -17.21 -22.87
N GLY A 14 13.26 -18.18 -23.71
CA GLY A 14 12.60 -19.48 -23.86
C GLY A 14 11.26 -19.43 -24.62
N VAL A 15 10.84 -18.25 -25.10
CA VAL A 15 9.60 -18.08 -25.86
C VAL A 15 9.92 -17.89 -27.34
N GLU A 16 9.41 -18.78 -28.19
CA GLU A 16 9.70 -18.77 -29.63
C GLU A 16 9.39 -17.42 -30.29
N ALA A 17 8.26 -16.81 -29.94
CA ALA A 17 7.84 -15.51 -30.49
C ALA A 17 8.74 -14.32 -30.10
N TYR A 18 9.63 -14.50 -29.11
CA TYR A 18 10.54 -13.46 -28.62
C TYR A 18 11.98 -13.70 -29.05
N ARG A 19 12.28 -14.86 -29.66
CA ARG A 19 13.63 -15.21 -30.08
C ARG A 19 14.16 -14.19 -31.08
N ASP A 20 15.45 -13.87 -30.96
CA ASP A 20 16.17 -12.97 -31.84
C ASP A 20 15.59 -11.55 -31.86
N ASN A 21 14.88 -11.13 -30.81
CA ASN A 21 14.41 -9.76 -30.65
C ASN A 21 15.22 -9.04 -29.57
N PRO A 22 16.21 -8.19 -29.94
CA PRO A 22 17.06 -7.47 -29.00
C PRO A 22 16.30 -6.65 -27.95
N PHE A 23 15.15 -6.09 -28.31
CA PHE A 23 14.34 -5.29 -27.37
C PHE A 23 13.64 -6.14 -26.31
N ILE A 24 13.39 -7.42 -26.58
CA ILE A 24 12.78 -8.33 -25.61
C ILE A 24 13.84 -9.04 -24.78
N GLU A 25 14.91 -9.52 -25.43
CA GLU A 25 16.01 -10.24 -24.79
C GLU A 25 16.76 -9.39 -23.76
N ALA A 26 16.74 -8.06 -23.89
CA ALA A 26 17.37 -7.14 -22.95
C ALA A 26 16.50 -6.80 -21.71
N LEU A 27 15.24 -7.22 -21.68
CA LEU A 27 14.34 -6.98 -20.54
C LEU A 27 14.71 -7.89 -19.35
N PRO A 28 14.23 -7.54 -18.13
CA PRO A 28 14.27 -8.47 -17.00
C PRO A 28 13.68 -9.85 -17.38
N PRO A 29 14.17 -10.94 -16.76
CA PRO A 29 13.69 -12.29 -17.07
C PRO A 29 12.20 -12.44 -16.75
N LEU A 30 11.55 -13.38 -17.42
CA LEU A 30 10.18 -13.76 -17.08
C LEU A 30 10.15 -14.29 -15.64
N GLN A 31 9.31 -13.70 -14.80
CA GLN A 31 9.16 -14.10 -13.40
C GLN A 31 7.89 -14.93 -13.23
N GLU A 32 8.00 -16.03 -12.48
CA GLU A 32 6.84 -16.71 -11.94
C GLU A 32 6.14 -15.82 -10.88
N SER A 33 4.88 -16.12 -10.59
CA SER A 33 4.04 -15.35 -9.68
C SER A 33 4.64 -15.23 -8.26
N VAL A 34 5.29 -16.28 -7.77
CA VAL A 34 5.92 -16.31 -6.44
C VAL A 34 7.12 -15.35 -6.38
N ASN A 35 7.97 -15.34 -7.40
CA ASN A 35 9.12 -14.45 -7.48
C ASN A 35 8.70 -12.98 -7.66
N SER A 36 7.61 -12.76 -8.40
CA SER A 36 6.98 -11.45 -8.57
C SER A 36 6.42 -10.91 -7.25
N ALA A 37 5.84 -11.77 -6.40
CA ALA A 37 5.37 -11.36 -5.09
C ALA A 37 6.53 -10.93 -4.19
N ALA A 38 7.64 -11.67 -4.21
CA ALA A 38 8.83 -11.35 -3.41
C ALA A 38 9.47 -10.01 -3.81
N SER A 39 9.57 -9.72 -5.11
CA SER A 39 10.13 -8.47 -5.61
C SER A 39 9.27 -7.24 -5.31
N LEU A 40 7.95 -7.43 -5.15
CA LEU A 40 7.01 -6.37 -4.80
C LEU A 40 6.88 -6.12 -3.30
N LYS A 41 7.28 -7.08 -2.45
CA LYS A 41 7.10 -6.99 -1.00
C LYS A 41 7.92 -5.83 -0.41
N SER A 42 7.32 -5.11 0.53
CA SER A 42 8.00 -4.05 1.27
C SER A 42 9.23 -4.57 2.05
N SER A 43 10.26 -3.73 2.14
CA SER A 43 11.44 -3.94 2.99
C SER A 43 11.24 -3.48 4.44
N LEU A 44 10.07 -2.95 4.82
CA LEU A 44 9.83 -2.50 6.18
C LEU A 44 9.87 -3.68 7.15
N GLN A 45 10.90 -3.71 7.99
CA GLN A 45 11.02 -4.63 9.11
C GLN A 45 11.09 -3.82 10.39
N LEU A 46 10.04 -3.91 11.21
CA LEU A 46 10.07 -3.37 12.56
C LEU A 46 10.61 -4.45 13.49
N THR A 47 11.62 -4.07 14.27
CA THR A 47 12.30 -4.95 15.20
C THR A 47 11.82 -4.71 16.64
N SER A 48 12.15 -5.61 17.54
CA SER A 48 11.89 -5.40 18.97
C SER A 48 12.64 -4.19 19.55
N SER A 49 13.79 -3.81 18.95
CA SER A 49 14.52 -2.58 19.32
C SER A 49 13.70 -1.32 19.03
N ASP A 50 12.91 -1.30 17.94
CA ASP A 50 12.07 -0.15 17.61
C ASP A 50 10.98 0.11 18.67
N LEU A 51 10.50 -0.94 19.33
CA LEU A 51 9.54 -0.83 20.43
C LEU A 51 10.19 -0.24 21.71
N GLN A 52 11.48 -0.42 21.90
CA GLN A 52 12.23 0.09 23.07
C GLN A 52 12.57 1.58 22.95
N LYS A 53 12.39 2.18 21.76
CA LYS A 53 12.70 3.59 21.52
C LYS A 53 11.70 4.52 22.22
N SER A 54 12.10 5.79 22.38
CA SER A 54 11.23 6.81 22.98
C SER A 54 9.94 6.98 22.20
N ARG A 55 8.87 7.41 22.87
CA ARG A 55 7.56 7.64 22.25
C ARG A 55 7.62 8.54 21.01
N VAL A 56 8.44 9.58 21.04
CA VAL A 56 8.64 10.49 19.90
C VAL A 56 9.26 9.74 18.71
N ILE A 57 10.31 8.95 18.92
CA ILE A 57 10.93 8.17 17.84
C ILE A 57 9.97 7.11 17.29
N ARG A 58 9.20 6.46 18.16
CA ARG A 58 8.15 5.51 17.76
C ARG A 58 7.07 6.20 16.91
N ALA A 59 6.62 7.39 17.29
CA ALA A 59 5.66 8.18 16.51
C ALA A 59 6.18 8.52 15.10
N HIS A 60 7.44 8.93 14.98
CA HIS A 60 8.07 9.14 13.66
C HIS A 60 8.14 7.86 12.83
N THR A 61 8.43 6.73 13.47
CA THR A 61 8.50 5.42 12.79
C THR A 61 7.12 4.96 12.33
N ILE A 62 6.09 5.14 13.17
CA ILE A 62 4.68 4.83 12.86
C ILE A 62 4.21 5.60 11.61
N CYS A 63 4.56 6.88 11.50
CA CYS A 63 4.14 7.70 10.35
C CYS A 63 4.80 7.32 9.03
N ARG A 64 5.84 6.47 9.02
CA ARG A 64 6.42 5.93 7.79
C ARG A 64 5.68 4.70 7.25
N ILE A 65 4.86 4.05 8.07
CA ILE A 65 4.12 2.84 7.69
C ILE A 65 3.29 3.02 6.41
N PRO A 66 2.56 4.13 6.19
CA PRO A 66 1.77 4.32 4.97
C PRO A 66 2.58 4.29 3.67
N ASP A 67 3.80 4.83 3.70
CA ASP A 67 4.66 4.91 2.51
C ASP A 67 5.40 3.59 2.26
N ASP A 68 5.87 2.97 3.34
CA ASP A 68 6.74 1.81 3.27
C ASP A 68 5.95 0.51 3.14
N TYR A 69 4.80 0.36 3.81
CA TYR A 69 4.02 -0.88 3.84
C TYR A 69 3.39 -1.22 2.48
N PHE A 70 3.62 -2.45 2.02
CA PHE A 70 2.99 -2.98 0.81
C PHE A 70 2.90 -4.50 0.88
N GLN A 71 1.66 -4.99 0.80
CA GLN A 71 1.36 -6.40 0.74
C GLN A 71 0.98 -6.76 -0.70
N PRO A 72 1.75 -7.63 -1.38
CA PRO A 72 1.35 -8.19 -2.67
C PRO A 72 0.05 -8.99 -2.54
N LEU A 73 -0.94 -8.67 -3.39
CA LEU A 73 -2.24 -9.35 -3.47
C LEU A 73 -2.40 -9.99 -4.86
N GLY A 74 -3.39 -10.87 -5.05
CA GLY A 74 -3.64 -11.50 -6.35
C GLY A 74 -3.82 -10.48 -7.48
N THR A 75 -4.50 -9.36 -7.21
CA THR A 75 -4.70 -8.28 -8.19
C THR A 75 -3.38 -7.59 -8.59
N HIS A 76 -2.41 -7.49 -7.67
CA HIS A 76 -1.08 -6.93 -7.96
C HIS A 76 -0.29 -7.85 -8.91
N LEU A 77 -0.37 -9.16 -8.68
CA LEU A 77 0.26 -10.16 -9.52
C LEU A 77 -0.36 -10.18 -10.92
N LEU A 78 -1.69 -10.11 -11.01
CA LEU A 78 -2.41 -10.00 -12.27
C LEU A 78 -1.96 -8.75 -13.06
N LEU A 79 -1.85 -7.59 -12.40
CA LEU A 79 -1.37 -6.37 -13.04
C LEU A 79 0.07 -6.52 -13.55
N SER A 80 0.95 -7.12 -12.73
CA SER A 80 2.34 -7.37 -13.10
C SER A 80 2.47 -8.25 -14.33
N GLU A 81 1.69 -9.34 -14.38
CA GLU A 81 1.63 -10.24 -15.54
C GLU A 81 1.16 -9.50 -16.80
N ARG A 82 0.08 -8.70 -16.69
CA ARG A 82 -0.44 -7.95 -17.85
C ARG A 82 0.56 -6.92 -18.36
N ILE A 83 1.22 -6.17 -17.47
CA ILE A 83 2.28 -5.22 -17.84
C ILE A 83 3.44 -5.94 -18.53
N SER A 84 3.86 -7.10 -17.99
CA SER A 84 4.93 -7.92 -18.55
C SER A 84 4.64 -8.37 -19.99
N VAL A 85 3.40 -8.82 -20.26
CA VAL A 85 2.98 -9.21 -21.60
C VAL A 85 2.80 -7.99 -22.51
N MET A 86 2.25 -6.88 -22.02
CA MET A 86 2.10 -5.65 -22.81
C MET A 86 3.45 -5.10 -23.28
N ILE A 87 4.42 -4.92 -22.38
CA ILE A 87 5.75 -4.40 -22.74
C ILE A 87 6.38 -5.27 -23.84
N ARG A 88 6.37 -6.60 -23.68
CA ARG A 88 6.97 -7.52 -24.65
C ARG A 88 6.18 -7.59 -25.95
N GLY A 89 4.85 -7.64 -25.87
CA GLY A 89 3.94 -7.60 -27.01
C GLY A 89 4.15 -6.37 -27.87
N GLY A 90 4.43 -5.22 -27.24
CA GLY A 90 4.80 -4.00 -27.95
C GLY A 90 6.08 -4.14 -28.79
N TYR A 91 7.00 -5.04 -28.47
CA TYR A 91 8.26 -5.21 -29.21
C TYR A 91 8.22 -6.28 -30.29
N VAL A 92 7.27 -7.22 -30.24
CA VAL A 92 7.20 -8.34 -31.18
C VAL A 92 7.16 -7.85 -32.63
N GLY A 93 6.30 -6.87 -32.93
CA GLY A 93 6.17 -6.27 -34.26
C GLY A 93 7.25 -5.25 -34.63
N ARG A 94 8.25 -5.02 -33.77
CA ARG A 94 9.27 -3.96 -33.94
C ARG A 94 10.67 -4.50 -33.79
N ASN A 95 10.90 -5.74 -34.22
CA ASN A 95 12.22 -6.34 -34.15
C ASN A 95 13.21 -5.58 -35.07
N PRO A 96 14.32 -5.04 -34.54
CA PRO A 96 15.31 -4.31 -35.34
C PRO A 96 16.10 -5.22 -36.28
N LYS A 97 16.21 -6.53 -35.99
CA LYS A 97 16.95 -7.49 -36.84
C LYS A 97 16.18 -7.91 -38.10
N THR A 98 14.85 -7.90 -38.07
CA THR A 98 13.99 -8.33 -39.19
C THR A 98 13.62 -7.16 -40.12
N GLY A 99 13.95 -5.93 -39.75
CA GLY A 99 13.57 -4.71 -40.49
C GLY A 99 12.15 -4.22 -40.18
N ASP A 100 11.43 -4.85 -39.25
CA ASP A 100 10.05 -4.44 -38.93
C ASP A 100 10.01 -3.07 -38.25
N LEU A 101 10.99 -2.77 -37.38
CA LEU A 101 11.16 -1.42 -36.83
C LEU A 101 11.31 -0.36 -37.95
N GLN A 102 12.08 -0.66 -38.99
CA GLN A 102 12.32 0.28 -40.08
C GLN A 102 11.04 0.55 -40.89
N LYS A 103 10.17 -0.46 -41.08
CA LYS A 103 8.85 -0.27 -41.70
C LYS A 103 7.99 0.69 -40.88
N HIS A 104 7.94 0.51 -39.56
CA HIS A 104 7.21 1.41 -38.66
C HIS A 104 7.74 2.85 -38.72
N LEU A 105 9.06 3.04 -38.77
CA LEU A 105 9.67 4.36 -38.89
C LEU A 105 9.33 5.05 -40.21
N GLN A 106 9.32 4.31 -41.32
CA GLN A 106 8.98 4.86 -42.63
C GLN A 106 7.49 5.20 -42.74
N ASN A 107 6.60 4.36 -42.21
CA ASN A 107 5.18 4.68 -42.13
C ASN A 107 4.92 5.91 -41.26
N GLY A 108 5.59 6.04 -40.12
CA GLY A 108 5.51 7.24 -39.28
C GLY A 108 6.01 8.50 -39.98
N TYR A 109 7.09 8.40 -40.76
CA TYR A 109 7.61 9.53 -41.55
C TYR A 109 6.62 9.99 -42.62
N GLU A 110 6.01 9.06 -43.36
CA GLU A 110 5.00 9.37 -44.37
C GLU A 110 3.83 10.17 -43.77
N ARG A 111 3.28 9.70 -42.64
CA ARG A 111 2.19 10.37 -41.91
C ARG A 111 2.53 11.80 -41.49
N VAL A 112 3.79 12.03 -41.10
CA VAL A 112 4.26 13.37 -40.72
C VAL A 112 4.43 14.27 -41.95
N GLN A 113 4.83 13.73 -43.10
CA GLN A 113 4.97 14.49 -44.33
C GLN A 113 3.63 14.86 -44.97
N THR A 114 2.71 13.91 -45.05
CA THR A 114 1.39 14.08 -45.66
C THR A 114 0.42 14.83 -44.74
N GLY A 115 0.60 14.70 -43.42
CA GLY A 115 -0.36 15.17 -42.43
C GLY A 115 -1.59 14.27 -42.30
N GLU A 116 -1.63 13.14 -43.02
CA GLU A 116 -2.75 12.21 -43.04
C GLU A 116 -2.41 10.95 -42.24
N LEU A 117 -3.21 10.67 -41.21
CA LEU A 117 -2.93 9.58 -40.25
C LEU A 117 -3.10 8.17 -40.83
N GLU A 118 -3.96 8.03 -41.83
CA GLU A 118 -4.27 6.75 -42.49
C GLU A 118 -3.23 6.37 -43.58
N THR A 119 -2.22 7.21 -43.81
CA THR A 119 -1.19 6.92 -44.82
C THR A 119 -0.19 5.87 -44.34
N PHE A 120 0.18 4.97 -45.26
CA PHE A 120 1.21 3.95 -45.04
C PHE A 120 2.05 3.77 -46.31
N ARG A 121 3.37 3.60 -46.12
CA ARG A 121 4.34 3.37 -47.19
C ARG A 121 4.60 1.88 -47.42
N PHE A 122 4.45 1.08 -46.36
CA PHE A 122 4.58 -0.37 -46.35
C PHE A 122 3.36 -0.97 -45.65
N GLU A 123 2.94 -2.18 -46.07
CA GLU A 123 1.89 -2.94 -45.37
C GLU A 123 2.17 -2.98 -43.87
N GLU A 124 1.16 -2.64 -43.07
CA GLU A 124 1.30 -2.63 -41.61
C GLU A 124 1.66 -4.03 -41.12
N ALA A 125 2.75 -4.12 -40.35
CA ALA A 125 2.95 -5.27 -39.48
C ALA A 125 1.69 -5.42 -38.60
N ARG A 126 1.29 -6.66 -38.30
CA ARG A 126 0.10 -6.93 -37.47
C ARG A 126 0.10 -6.01 -36.25
N SER A 127 -0.90 -5.14 -36.13
CA SER A 127 -0.98 -4.19 -35.03
C SER A 127 -0.95 -4.95 -33.70
N THR A 128 0.12 -4.71 -32.93
CA THR A 128 0.26 -5.18 -31.55
C THR A 128 -0.40 -4.21 -30.57
N ALA A 129 -1.19 -3.26 -31.07
CA ALA A 129 -1.80 -2.20 -30.28
C ALA A 129 -2.87 -2.76 -29.35
N GLN A 130 -2.44 -3.08 -28.14
CA GLN A 130 -3.28 -3.62 -27.08
C GLN A 130 -3.58 -2.52 -26.07
N SER A 131 -4.85 -2.38 -25.69
CA SER A 131 -5.27 -1.50 -24.60
C SER A 131 -5.63 -2.29 -23.35
N LEU A 132 -5.31 -1.71 -22.19
CA LEU A 132 -5.70 -2.21 -20.88
C LEU A 132 -6.27 -1.06 -20.06
N LEU A 133 -7.45 -1.25 -19.47
CA LEU A 133 -8.07 -0.27 -18.60
C LEU A 133 -7.99 -0.71 -17.12
N LEU A 134 -7.41 0.13 -16.26
CA LEU A 134 -7.36 -0.08 -14.82
C LEU A 134 -8.31 0.90 -14.13
N ILE A 135 -9.42 0.40 -13.59
CA ILE A 135 -10.45 1.22 -12.92
C ILE A 135 -10.44 0.91 -11.43
N GLY A 136 -10.47 1.93 -10.59
CA GLY A 136 -10.77 1.75 -9.16
C GLY A 136 -10.90 3.07 -8.43
N CYS A 137 -11.47 3.05 -7.23
CA CYS A 137 -11.68 4.26 -6.43
C CYS A 137 -10.36 4.99 -6.12
N SER A 138 -10.39 6.30 -5.91
CA SER A 138 -9.24 7.03 -5.35
C SER A 138 -8.80 6.39 -4.03
N GLY A 139 -7.48 6.36 -3.79
CA GLY A 139 -6.93 5.73 -2.59
C GLY A 139 -6.92 4.20 -2.58
N SER A 140 -7.36 3.50 -3.64
CA SER A 140 -7.27 2.02 -3.69
C SER A 140 -5.86 1.49 -3.98
N GLY A 141 -4.86 2.36 -4.10
CA GLY A 141 -3.46 1.96 -4.31
C GLY A 141 -3.08 1.64 -5.77
N LYS A 142 -3.89 2.03 -6.76
CA LYS A 142 -3.62 1.82 -8.21
C LYS A 142 -2.25 2.35 -8.64
N THR A 143 -2.05 3.66 -8.49
CA THR A 143 -0.83 4.35 -8.93
C THR A 143 0.40 3.89 -8.14
N THR A 144 0.26 3.65 -6.84
CA THR A 144 1.32 3.10 -5.99
C THR A 144 1.74 1.70 -6.45
N SER A 145 0.76 0.83 -6.74
CA SER A 145 1.02 -0.53 -7.22
C SER A 145 1.66 -0.53 -8.60
N LEU A 146 1.13 0.28 -9.51
CA LEU A 146 1.70 0.48 -10.84
C LEU A 146 3.16 0.93 -10.74
N HIS A 147 3.44 1.94 -9.92
CA HIS A 147 4.79 2.47 -9.77
C HIS A 147 5.76 1.40 -9.26
N ARG A 148 5.36 0.62 -8.24
CA ARG A 148 6.17 -0.49 -7.72
C ARG A 148 6.43 -1.56 -8.78
N ILE A 149 5.43 -1.91 -9.59
CA ILE A 149 5.60 -2.88 -10.68
C ILE A 149 6.52 -2.34 -11.77
N LEU A 150 6.30 -1.10 -12.24
CA LEU A 150 7.15 -0.49 -13.27
C LEU A 150 8.60 -0.32 -12.80
N ALA A 151 8.83 -0.08 -11.50
CA ALA A 151 10.17 0.00 -10.91
C ALA A 151 10.96 -1.32 -10.97
N THR A 152 10.31 -2.46 -11.24
CA THR A 152 11.01 -3.73 -11.53
C THR A 152 11.65 -3.76 -12.93
N TYR A 153 11.32 -2.79 -13.78
CA TYR A 153 11.89 -2.62 -15.11
C TYR A 153 12.81 -1.39 -15.14
N PRO A 154 13.94 -1.45 -15.86
CA PRO A 154 14.69 -0.24 -16.19
C PRO A 154 13.81 0.66 -17.06
N GLN A 155 13.85 1.98 -16.87
CA GLN A 155 13.06 2.88 -17.69
C GLN A 155 13.62 2.98 -19.11
N VAL A 156 14.95 3.02 -19.24
CA VAL A 156 15.66 3.11 -20.52
C VAL A 156 16.78 2.07 -20.60
N ILE A 157 16.87 1.36 -21.73
CA ILE A 157 17.93 0.41 -22.04
C ILE A 157 18.69 0.92 -23.26
N TYR A 158 20.01 1.05 -23.16
CA TYR A 158 20.85 1.44 -24.28
C TYR A 158 21.48 0.23 -24.97
N HIS A 159 21.19 0.06 -26.26
CA HIS A 159 21.77 -0.99 -27.11
C HIS A 159 22.97 -0.43 -27.86
N ARG A 160 24.17 -0.72 -27.38
CA ARG A 160 25.42 -0.19 -27.95
C ARG A 160 25.62 -0.60 -29.43
N GLU A 161 25.27 -1.83 -29.78
CA GLU A 161 25.46 -2.37 -31.14
C GLU A 161 24.49 -1.76 -32.15
N LEU A 162 23.25 -1.50 -31.72
CA LEU A 162 22.21 -0.87 -32.55
C LEU A 162 22.29 0.66 -32.51
N ASN A 163 23.00 1.21 -31.53
CA ASN A 163 23.00 2.62 -31.15
C ASN A 163 21.58 3.19 -30.95
N VAL A 164 20.74 2.45 -30.23
CA VAL A 164 19.33 2.80 -29.95
C VAL A 164 19.10 2.88 -28.45
N GLU A 165 18.34 3.89 -28.03
CA GLU A 165 17.78 4.00 -26.68
C GLU A 165 16.37 3.41 -26.70
N GLN A 166 16.20 2.26 -26.05
CA GLN A 166 14.90 1.60 -25.87
C GLN A 166 14.23 2.16 -24.62
N VAL A 167 13.03 2.73 -24.76
CA VAL A 167 12.21 3.20 -23.63
C VAL A 167 11.24 2.09 -23.23
N VAL A 168 11.46 1.45 -22.09
CA VAL A 168 10.66 0.28 -21.67
C VAL A 168 9.21 0.67 -21.38
N TYR A 169 9.03 1.77 -20.67
CA TYR A 169 7.71 2.31 -20.36
C TYR A 169 7.76 3.83 -20.24
N LEU A 170 6.61 4.46 -20.46
CA LEU A 170 6.40 5.88 -20.25
C LEU A 170 5.10 6.10 -19.50
N LYS A 171 5.15 6.80 -18.37
CA LYS A 171 3.96 7.21 -17.60
C LYS A 171 3.69 8.70 -17.79
N ILE A 172 2.44 9.03 -18.11
CA ILE A 172 1.93 10.40 -18.15
C ILE A 172 0.69 10.51 -17.27
N ASP A 173 0.54 11.66 -16.63
CA ASP A 173 -0.62 11.97 -15.78
C ASP A 173 -1.49 13.01 -16.49
N CYS A 174 -2.81 12.80 -16.48
CA CYS A 174 -3.76 13.81 -16.94
C CYS A 174 -3.90 14.89 -15.86
N SER A 175 -3.64 16.15 -16.23
CA SER A 175 -3.86 17.29 -15.35
C SER A 175 -5.35 17.63 -15.24
N HIS A 176 -5.71 18.34 -14.17
CA HIS A 176 -7.09 18.77 -13.94
C HIS A 176 -7.59 19.69 -15.06
N ASN A 177 -8.76 19.37 -15.63
CA ASN A 177 -9.32 20.04 -16.82
C ASN A 177 -8.42 19.95 -18.05
N GLY A 178 -7.65 18.86 -18.15
CA GLY A 178 -6.74 18.61 -19.25
C GLY A 178 -7.47 18.45 -20.58
N SER A 179 -6.79 18.85 -21.66
CA SER A 179 -7.26 18.66 -23.05
C SER A 179 -6.53 17.50 -23.72
N LEU A 180 -7.05 16.98 -24.83
CA LEU A 180 -6.37 15.95 -25.64
C LEU A 180 -4.97 16.39 -26.07
N LYS A 181 -4.81 17.68 -26.41
CA LYS A 181 -3.51 18.27 -26.75
C LYS A 181 -2.51 18.20 -25.59
N GLU A 182 -2.99 18.32 -24.36
CA GLU A 182 -2.14 18.27 -23.17
C GLU A 182 -1.59 16.87 -22.91
N ILE A 183 -2.32 15.82 -23.28
CA ILE A 183 -1.82 14.44 -23.26
C ILE A 183 -0.59 14.32 -24.17
N CYS A 184 -0.66 14.86 -25.39
CA CYS A 184 0.47 14.88 -26.32
C CYS A 184 1.67 15.66 -25.75
N LEU A 185 1.44 16.80 -25.11
CA LEU A 185 2.50 17.59 -24.46
C LEU A 185 3.14 16.83 -23.30
N ASN A 186 2.33 16.18 -22.46
CA ASN A 186 2.81 15.40 -21.33
C ASN A 186 3.61 14.17 -21.79
N PHE A 187 3.27 13.58 -22.93
CA PHE A 187 4.08 12.55 -23.59
C PHE A 187 5.48 13.07 -23.95
N PHE A 188 5.58 14.20 -24.65
CA PHE A 188 6.89 14.77 -25.01
C PHE A 188 7.71 15.13 -23.76
N ARG A 189 7.08 15.72 -22.74
CA ARG A 189 7.72 16.02 -21.45
C ARG A 189 8.24 14.77 -20.75
N ALA A 190 7.45 13.69 -20.76
CA ALA A 190 7.85 12.45 -20.10
C ALA A 190 9.03 11.81 -20.82
N LEU A 191 9.06 11.84 -22.16
CA LEU A 191 10.21 11.37 -22.93
C LEU A 191 11.45 12.23 -22.67
N ASP A 192 11.30 13.55 -22.65
CA ASP A 192 12.41 14.47 -22.34
C ASP A 192 13.02 14.19 -20.97
N ARG A 193 12.19 13.86 -19.96
CA ARG A 193 12.69 13.43 -18.65
C ARG A 193 13.39 12.07 -18.68
N ALA A 194 12.92 11.13 -19.51
CA ALA A 194 13.49 9.78 -19.59
C ALA A 194 14.83 9.76 -20.35
N LEU A 195 14.94 10.55 -21.42
CA LEU A 195 16.05 10.51 -22.37
C LEU A 195 17.01 11.70 -22.25
N GLY A 196 16.61 12.80 -21.58
CA GLY A 196 17.35 14.06 -21.60
C GLY A 196 17.21 14.81 -22.93
N SER A 197 16.14 14.54 -23.70
CA SER A 197 15.84 15.17 -24.98
C SER A 197 15.11 16.52 -24.83
N ASN A 198 14.69 17.11 -25.95
CA ASN A 198 14.00 18.40 -26.01
C ASN A 198 12.78 18.42 -26.97
N TYR A 199 12.05 17.31 -27.04
CA TYR A 199 10.88 17.11 -27.88
C TYR A 199 9.73 18.05 -27.55
N GLU A 200 9.47 18.37 -26.29
CA GLU A 200 8.41 19.32 -25.92
C GLU A 200 8.70 20.69 -26.56
N ARG A 201 9.94 21.16 -26.45
CA ARG A 201 10.33 22.44 -27.06
C ARG A 201 10.25 22.39 -28.59
N ARG A 202 10.64 21.27 -29.19
CA ARG A 202 10.72 21.10 -30.64
C ARG A 202 9.35 20.96 -31.32
N TYR A 203 8.43 20.25 -30.68
CA TYR A 203 7.15 19.83 -31.25
C TYR A 203 5.94 20.31 -30.44
N GLY A 204 6.04 20.41 -29.12
CA GLY A 204 4.93 20.84 -28.26
C GLY A 204 4.64 22.34 -28.31
N LEU A 205 5.66 23.20 -28.40
CA LEU A 205 5.51 24.66 -28.40
C LEU A 205 5.10 25.26 -29.76
N LYS A 206 5.06 24.45 -30.81
CA LYS A 206 4.59 24.88 -32.14
C LYS A 206 3.06 24.80 -32.21
N ARG A 207 2.44 25.59 -33.10
CA ARG A 207 0.98 25.58 -33.35
C ARG A 207 0.53 24.33 -34.13
N HIS A 208 0.95 23.13 -33.73
CA HIS A 208 0.47 21.89 -34.30
C HIS A 208 -0.95 21.56 -33.79
N GLY A 209 -1.75 20.98 -34.69
CA GLY A 209 -3.01 20.32 -34.37
C GLY A 209 -2.78 18.96 -33.72
N ILE A 210 -3.85 18.36 -33.19
CA ILE A 210 -3.79 17.09 -32.46
C ILE A 210 -3.32 15.95 -33.36
N GLU A 211 -3.83 15.87 -34.60
CA GLU A 211 -3.45 14.83 -35.56
C GLU A 211 -1.95 14.85 -35.87
N THR A 212 -1.40 16.04 -36.15
CA THR A 212 0.06 16.20 -36.35
C THR A 212 0.84 15.81 -35.10
N MET A 213 0.34 16.11 -33.91
CA MET A 213 0.98 15.69 -32.66
C MET A 213 0.95 14.17 -32.49
N LEU A 214 -0.13 13.48 -32.85
CA LEU A 214 -0.23 12.02 -32.82
C LEU A 214 0.75 11.37 -33.81
N ALA A 215 0.87 11.90 -35.02
CA ALA A 215 1.87 11.44 -35.99
C ALA A 215 3.30 11.59 -35.45
N LEU A 216 3.62 12.73 -34.85
CA LEU A 216 4.93 12.96 -34.21
C LEU A 216 5.15 12.05 -33.01
N MET A 217 4.13 11.83 -32.17
CA MET A 217 4.20 10.88 -31.05
C MET A 217 4.53 9.48 -31.55
N SER A 218 3.85 9.00 -32.59
CA SER A 218 4.12 7.70 -33.20
C SER A 218 5.54 7.60 -33.74
N GLN A 219 6.01 8.62 -34.47
CA GLN A 219 7.38 8.64 -34.99
C GLN A 219 8.42 8.55 -33.87
N ILE A 220 8.26 9.33 -32.80
CA ILE A 220 9.20 9.36 -31.67
C ILE A 220 9.11 8.08 -30.84
N ALA A 221 7.89 7.55 -30.60
CA ALA A 221 7.67 6.29 -29.90
C ALA A 221 8.35 5.12 -30.62
N ASN A 222 8.32 5.09 -31.95
CA ASN A 222 9.01 4.08 -32.74
C ASN A 222 10.52 4.31 -32.76
N ALA A 223 11.00 5.55 -32.87
CA ALA A 223 12.43 5.87 -32.86
C ALA A 223 13.14 5.42 -31.57
N HIS A 224 12.45 5.49 -30.43
CA HIS A 224 12.97 5.09 -29.12
C HIS A 224 12.43 3.75 -28.65
N ALA A 225 11.85 2.95 -29.55
CA ALA A 225 11.24 1.66 -29.23
C ALA A 225 10.47 1.69 -27.90
N LEU A 226 9.44 2.53 -27.80
CA LEU A 226 8.64 2.67 -26.59
C LEU A 226 7.82 1.39 -26.36
N GLY A 227 8.01 0.67 -25.26
CA GLY A 227 7.34 -0.60 -24.98
C GLY A 227 5.91 -0.49 -24.49
N LEU A 228 5.64 0.43 -23.56
CA LEU A 228 4.32 0.63 -22.94
C LEU A 228 4.08 2.11 -22.65
N LEU A 229 2.94 2.64 -23.09
CA LEU A 229 2.47 3.97 -22.68
C LEU A 229 1.40 3.83 -21.59
N VAL A 230 1.61 4.44 -20.44
CA VAL A 230 0.65 4.50 -19.34
C VAL A 230 0.10 5.91 -19.23
N ILE A 231 -1.22 6.04 -19.27
CA ILE A 231 -1.95 7.30 -19.10
C ILE A 231 -2.77 7.19 -17.82
N ASP A 232 -2.34 7.88 -16.78
CA ASP A 232 -2.97 7.88 -15.47
C ASP A 232 -3.99 9.02 -15.34
N GLU A 233 -4.90 8.88 -14.37
CA GLU A 233 -5.83 9.93 -13.97
C GLU A 233 -6.76 10.43 -15.11
N ILE A 234 -7.14 9.54 -16.04
CA ILE A 234 -7.88 9.88 -17.27
C ILE A 234 -9.23 10.58 -17.02
N GLN A 235 -9.84 10.42 -15.84
CA GLN A 235 -11.07 11.11 -15.48
C GLN A 235 -10.90 12.64 -15.37
N HIS A 236 -9.67 13.15 -15.25
CA HIS A 236 -9.40 14.58 -15.18
C HIS A 236 -9.50 15.31 -16.51
N LEU A 237 -9.66 14.56 -17.61
CA LEU A 237 -9.88 15.13 -18.93
C LEU A 237 -11.22 15.86 -19.00
N SER A 238 -11.17 17.10 -19.47
CA SER A 238 -12.37 17.93 -19.61
C SER A 238 -13.17 17.48 -20.83
N ARG A 239 -14.40 17.00 -20.60
CA ARG A 239 -15.34 16.66 -21.69
C ARG A 239 -15.57 17.84 -22.63
N SER A 240 -15.75 19.06 -22.11
CA SER A 240 -16.00 20.25 -22.93
C SER A 240 -14.78 20.72 -23.72
N ARG A 241 -13.57 20.63 -23.16
CA ARG A 241 -12.33 20.99 -23.87
C ARG A 241 -11.82 19.89 -24.82
N SER A 242 -12.36 18.68 -24.71
CA SER A 242 -11.98 17.53 -25.53
C SER A 242 -12.99 17.22 -26.64
N GLY A 243 -13.97 18.10 -26.89
CA GLY A 243 -14.98 17.89 -27.94
C GLY A 243 -16.11 16.92 -27.58
N GLY A 244 -16.18 16.47 -26.32
CA GLY A 244 -17.16 15.50 -25.83
C GLY A 244 -16.56 14.09 -25.62
N SER A 245 -17.38 13.18 -25.08
CA SER A 245 -16.93 11.79 -24.79
C SER A 245 -16.60 11.00 -26.05
N GLN A 246 -17.31 11.25 -27.16
CA GLN A 246 -17.08 10.55 -28.43
C GLN A 246 -15.73 10.93 -29.05
N GLU A 247 -15.40 12.22 -29.06
CA GLU A 247 -14.13 12.72 -29.59
C GLU A 247 -12.95 12.22 -28.75
N MET A 248 -13.12 12.17 -27.42
CA MET A 248 -12.13 11.57 -26.53
C MET A 248 -11.92 10.08 -26.80
N LEU A 249 -13.00 9.31 -26.99
CA LEU A 249 -12.90 7.89 -27.36
C LEU A 249 -12.17 7.71 -28.70
N ASN A 250 -12.60 8.47 -29.72
CA ASN A 250 -11.97 8.45 -31.03
C ASN A 250 -10.47 8.76 -30.93
N PHE A 251 -10.08 9.75 -30.13
CA PHE A 251 -8.68 10.09 -29.90
C PHE A 251 -7.88 8.92 -29.31
N PHE A 252 -8.41 8.20 -28.30
CA PHE A 252 -7.68 7.08 -27.72
C PHE A 252 -7.58 5.88 -28.66
N VAL A 253 -8.66 5.55 -29.39
CA VAL A 253 -8.63 4.52 -30.43
C VAL A 253 -7.58 4.86 -31.50
N THR A 254 -7.63 6.10 -31.97
CA THR A 254 -6.71 6.64 -32.98
C THR A 254 -5.27 6.63 -32.46
N MET A 255 -5.04 7.04 -31.21
CA MET A 255 -3.73 7.00 -30.57
C MET A 255 -3.17 5.58 -30.50
N VAL A 256 -3.96 4.62 -30.00
CA VAL A 256 -3.55 3.22 -29.87
C VAL A 256 -3.14 2.66 -31.24
N ASN A 257 -3.95 2.89 -32.27
CA ASN A 257 -3.70 2.40 -33.62
C ASN A 257 -2.48 3.08 -34.27
N ILE A 258 -2.36 4.41 -34.17
CA ILE A 258 -1.32 5.17 -34.86
C ILE A 258 0.04 5.03 -34.19
N ILE A 259 0.09 5.08 -32.85
CA ILE A 259 1.35 4.92 -32.13
C ILE A 259 1.88 3.49 -32.32
N GLY A 260 0.98 2.50 -32.42
CA GLY A 260 1.36 1.09 -32.60
C GLY A 260 2.04 0.50 -31.36
N VAL A 261 1.86 1.14 -30.19
CA VAL A 261 2.41 0.73 -28.90
C VAL A 261 1.26 0.42 -27.95
N PRO A 262 1.39 -0.63 -27.11
CA PRO A 262 0.42 -0.91 -26.07
C PRO A 262 0.17 0.29 -25.15
N VAL A 263 -1.10 0.57 -24.87
CA VAL A 263 -1.53 1.70 -24.02
C VAL A 263 -2.31 1.19 -22.81
N MET A 264 -1.87 1.57 -21.62
CA MET A 264 -2.59 1.34 -20.38
C MET A 264 -3.25 2.62 -19.92
N LEU A 265 -4.57 2.59 -19.75
CA LEU A 265 -5.37 3.70 -19.24
C LEU A 265 -5.73 3.43 -17.78
N ILE A 266 -5.53 4.41 -16.90
CA ILE A 266 -5.85 4.29 -15.48
C ILE A 266 -6.78 5.42 -15.07
N GLY A 267 -7.83 5.08 -14.32
CA GLY A 267 -8.74 6.09 -13.82
C GLY A 267 -9.70 5.58 -12.76
N THR A 268 -10.64 6.46 -12.43
CA THR A 268 -11.71 6.16 -11.48
C THR A 268 -12.94 5.60 -12.18
N PRO A 269 -13.93 5.04 -11.45
CA PRO A 269 -15.17 4.55 -12.06
C PRO A 269 -15.90 5.57 -12.94
N LYS A 270 -15.70 6.88 -12.75
CA LYS A 270 -16.22 7.95 -13.64
C LYS A 270 -15.71 7.83 -15.07
N ALA A 271 -14.49 7.33 -15.27
CA ALA A 271 -13.92 7.14 -16.60
C ALA A 271 -14.54 5.94 -17.34
N ARG A 272 -15.26 5.05 -16.64
CA ARG A 272 -15.88 3.85 -17.25
C ARG A 272 -16.86 4.21 -18.36
N GLU A 273 -17.66 5.25 -18.18
CA GLU A 273 -18.65 5.71 -19.18
C GLU A 273 -18.00 6.10 -20.52
N ILE A 274 -16.75 6.56 -20.48
CA ILE A 274 -16.03 7.03 -21.67
C ILE A 274 -15.58 5.85 -22.52
N PHE A 275 -15.21 4.73 -21.88
CA PHE A 275 -14.63 3.55 -22.55
C PHE A 275 -15.58 2.35 -22.58
N GLU A 276 -16.86 2.51 -22.23
CA GLU A 276 -17.79 1.38 -22.16
C GLU A 276 -18.00 0.70 -23.53
N ALA A 277 -17.97 1.48 -24.62
CA ALA A 277 -18.08 0.98 -25.99
C ALA A 277 -16.85 0.14 -26.39
N ASP A 278 -15.64 0.56 -26.01
CA ASP A 278 -14.40 -0.18 -26.24
C ASP A 278 -14.23 -1.37 -25.28
N LEU A 279 -14.77 -1.29 -24.07
CA LEU A 279 -14.85 -2.45 -23.18
C LEU A 279 -15.75 -3.55 -23.77
N ARG A 280 -16.77 -3.19 -24.56
CA ARG A 280 -17.61 -4.15 -25.31
C ARG A 280 -16.88 -4.72 -26.53
N SER A 281 -15.96 -3.99 -27.18
CA SER A 281 -15.09 -4.54 -28.24
C SER A 281 -13.96 -5.41 -27.67
N ALA A 282 -13.39 -5.06 -26.52
CA ALA A 282 -12.40 -5.88 -25.79
C ALA A 282 -12.97 -7.23 -25.32
N ARG A 283 -14.25 -7.27 -24.91
CA ARG A 283 -14.99 -8.53 -24.65
C ARG A 283 -15.16 -9.42 -25.89
N ARG A 284 -14.95 -8.88 -27.10
CA ARG A 284 -15.01 -9.61 -28.38
C ARG A 284 -13.64 -10.11 -28.86
N GLY A 285 -12.61 -10.06 -28.03
CA GLY A 285 -11.37 -10.84 -28.22
C GLY A 285 -10.13 -10.09 -28.70
N ALA A 286 -10.13 -8.75 -28.74
CA ALA A 286 -9.03 -7.95 -29.29
C ALA A 286 -8.22 -7.11 -28.26
N GLY A 287 -8.39 -7.29 -26.94
CA GLY A 287 -7.66 -6.49 -25.94
C GLY A 287 -7.48 -7.16 -24.58
N PHE A 288 -6.64 -6.58 -23.72
CA PHE A 288 -6.40 -7.08 -22.35
C PHE A 288 -7.58 -6.86 -21.39
N GLY A 289 -8.63 -6.16 -21.86
CA GLY A 289 -9.84 -5.92 -21.10
C GLY A 289 -9.65 -4.86 -20.03
N ALA A 290 -10.33 -5.05 -18.89
CA ALA A 290 -10.21 -4.17 -17.74
C ALA A 290 -9.86 -4.95 -16.48
N ILE A 291 -9.03 -4.33 -15.63
CA ILE A 291 -8.81 -4.76 -14.25
C ILE A 291 -9.58 -3.80 -13.35
N PHE A 292 -10.42 -4.36 -12.49
CA PHE A 292 -11.13 -3.62 -11.45
C PHE A 292 -10.31 -3.69 -10.15
N TRP A 293 -9.97 -2.51 -9.64
CA TRP A 293 -9.14 -2.31 -8.45
C TRP A 293 -10.02 -1.93 -7.27
N ASP A 294 -10.84 -2.90 -6.89
CA ASP A 294 -11.86 -2.77 -5.86
C ASP A 294 -11.27 -2.97 -4.44
N PRO A 295 -11.95 -2.46 -3.41
CA PRO A 295 -11.60 -2.74 -2.01
C PRO A 295 -11.57 -4.25 -1.73
N ILE A 296 -10.69 -4.67 -0.82
CA ILE A 296 -10.58 -6.08 -0.43
C ILE A 296 -11.86 -6.47 0.31
N GLN A 297 -12.59 -7.47 -0.17
CA GLN A 297 -13.81 -7.93 0.49
C GLN A 297 -13.48 -8.71 1.77
N GLN A 298 -14.26 -8.53 2.83
CA GLN A 298 -14.12 -9.31 4.07
C GLN A 298 -14.41 -10.80 3.85
N THR A 299 -15.37 -11.10 2.98
CA THR A 299 -15.77 -12.45 2.63
C THR A 299 -15.73 -12.65 1.12
N GLN A 300 -15.36 -13.85 0.70
CA GLN A 300 -15.34 -14.27 -0.69
C GLN A 300 -16.10 -15.59 -0.80
N ARG A 301 -17.16 -15.62 -1.62
CA ARG A 301 -18.02 -16.81 -1.81
C ARG A 301 -18.57 -17.39 -0.48
N GLY A 302 -18.96 -16.51 0.44
CA GLY A 302 -19.52 -16.88 1.74
C GLY A 302 -18.51 -17.38 2.78
N LYS A 303 -17.21 -17.33 2.50
CA LYS A 303 -16.13 -17.66 3.44
C LYS A 303 -15.28 -16.43 3.76
N PRO A 304 -14.59 -16.38 4.92
CA PRO A 304 -13.62 -15.33 5.21
C PRO A 304 -12.57 -15.22 4.11
N ASN A 305 -12.31 -14.00 3.64
CA ASN A 305 -11.34 -13.77 2.59
C ASN A 305 -9.92 -13.88 3.18
N GLN A 306 -9.15 -14.85 2.68
CA GLN A 306 -7.76 -15.08 3.11
C GLN A 306 -6.85 -13.90 2.78
N GLU A 307 -7.11 -13.16 1.70
CA GLU A 307 -6.34 -11.94 1.38
C GLU A 307 -6.55 -10.84 2.41
N TRP A 308 -7.80 -10.67 2.89
CA TRP A 308 -8.12 -9.70 3.95
C TRP A 308 -7.47 -10.07 5.28
N ILE A 309 -7.53 -11.36 5.64
CA ILE A 309 -6.91 -11.88 6.86
C ILE A 309 -5.39 -11.67 6.79
N ALA A 310 -4.73 -12.13 5.73
CA ALA A 310 -3.29 -11.98 5.58
C ALA A 310 -2.86 -10.50 5.54
N PHE A 311 -3.62 -9.62 4.88
CA PHE A 311 -3.34 -8.18 4.84
C PHE A 311 -3.42 -7.56 6.23
N THR A 312 -4.47 -7.86 6.99
CA THR A 312 -4.68 -7.29 8.33
C THR A 312 -3.72 -7.86 9.36
N ASP A 313 -3.40 -9.15 9.29
CA ASP A 313 -2.44 -9.81 10.20
C ASP A 313 -1.02 -9.28 9.99
N ASN A 314 -0.57 -9.11 8.74
CA ASN A 314 0.74 -8.55 8.44
C ASN A 314 0.83 -7.07 8.85
N LEU A 315 -0.25 -6.30 8.68
CA LEU A 315 -0.29 -4.91 9.14
C LEU A 315 -0.24 -4.82 10.67
N TRP A 316 -0.95 -5.72 11.38
CA TRP A 316 -0.98 -5.75 12.84
C TRP A 316 0.40 -5.97 13.47
N GLN A 317 1.28 -6.71 12.79
CA GLN A 317 2.67 -6.91 13.24
C GLN A 317 3.47 -5.60 13.34
N LEU A 318 3.05 -4.55 12.63
CA LEU A 318 3.73 -3.26 12.59
C LEU A 318 3.39 -2.33 13.78
N GLN A 319 2.87 -2.88 14.88
CA GLN A 319 2.56 -2.12 16.09
C GLN A 319 3.81 -1.76 16.91
N LEU A 320 3.92 -0.47 17.23
CA LEU A 320 4.95 0.11 18.12
C LEU A 320 4.34 0.62 19.44
N LEU A 321 3.38 -0.13 19.97
CA LEU A 321 2.70 0.13 21.24
C LEU A 321 3.14 -0.84 22.33
N GLN A 322 3.36 -0.33 23.55
CA GLN A 322 3.91 -1.09 24.67
C GLN A 322 3.00 -2.20 25.21
N ARG A 323 1.67 -2.06 25.08
CA ARG A 323 0.66 -3.04 25.54
C ARG A 323 -0.07 -3.67 24.36
N LYS A 324 0.67 -3.93 23.27
CA LYS A 324 0.11 -4.51 22.05
C LYS A 324 -0.34 -5.96 22.23
N ASP A 325 -1.43 -6.31 21.55
CA ASP A 325 -1.88 -7.70 21.44
C ASP A 325 -1.05 -8.45 20.39
N ALA A 326 -0.59 -9.65 20.73
CA ALA A 326 0.23 -10.47 19.84
C ALA A 326 -0.54 -10.90 18.57
N LEU A 327 -1.83 -11.17 18.71
CA LEU A 327 -2.71 -11.62 17.63
C LEU A 327 -3.84 -10.62 17.42
N LEU A 328 -4.18 -10.40 16.15
CA LEU A 328 -5.34 -9.61 15.77
C LEU A 328 -6.62 -10.41 16.08
N SER A 329 -7.45 -9.86 16.97
CA SER A 329 -8.75 -10.45 17.29
C SER A 329 -9.76 -10.24 16.17
N ASP A 330 -10.70 -11.19 16.02
CA ASP A 330 -11.78 -11.10 15.02
C ASP A 330 -12.63 -9.85 15.22
N GLU A 331 -12.89 -9.46 16.47
CA GLU A 331 -13.61 -8.24 16.78
C GLU A 331 -12.92 -6.99 16.22
N VAL A 332 -11.61 -6.85 16.45
CA VAL A 332 -10.87 -5.68 15.94
C VAL A 332 -10.81 -5.71 14.42
N ARG A 333 -10.64 -6.90 13.81
CA ARG A 333 -10.64 -7.08 12.35
C ARG A 333 -11.99 -6.70 11.73
N ASP A 334 -13.09 -7.06 12.37
CA ASP A 334 -14.45 -6.73 11.92
C ASP A 334 -14.71 -5.22 12.01
N VAL A 335 -14.28 -4.58 13.11
CA VAL A 335 -14.37 -3.12 13.26
C VAL A 335 -13.52 -2.41 12.20
N TRP A 336 -12.32 -2.92 11.91
CA TRP A 336 -11.52 -2.38 10.82
C TRP A 336 -12.23 -2.44 9.48
N TYR A 337 -12.86 -3.56 9.17
CA TYR A 337 -13.62 -3.69 7.93
C TYR A 337 -14.83 -2.75 7.91
N GLU A 338 -15.59 -2.67 8.99
CA GLU A 338 -16.75 -1.76 9.12
C GLU A 338 -16.36 -0.29 8.84
N LEU A 339 -15.24 0.15 9.42
CA LEU A 339 -14.79 1.53 9.35
C LEU A 339 -14.06 1.85 8.04
N SER A 340 -13.46 0.87 7.36
CA SER A 340 -12.66 1.10 6.14
C SER A 340 -13.30 0.62 4.85
N GLN A 341 -14.30 -0.28 4.95
CA GLN A 341 -14.88 -1.01 3.82
C GLN A 341 -13.84 -1.71 2.93
N GLY A 342 -12.71 -2.13 3.51
CA GLY A 342 -11.64 -2.84 2.79
C GLY A 342 -10.77 -1.95 1.90
N VAL A 343 -10.92 -0.62 1.98
CA VAL A 343 -10.05 0.33 1.25
C VAL A 343 -8.68 0.34 1.92
N MET A 344 -7.67 -0.23 1.25
CA MET A 344 -6.34 -0.44 1.83
C MET A 344 -5.72 0.82 2.46
N ASP A 345 -5.75 1.96 1.75
CA ASP A 345 -5.20 3.22 2.26
C ASP A 345 -5.90 3.68 3.55
N ILE A 346 -7.22 3.51 3.64
CA ILE A 346 -7.99 3.85 4.84
C ILE A 346 -7.66 2.91 5.99
N VAL A 347 -7.48 1.61 5.74
CA VAL A 347 -7.09 0.65 6.78
C VAL A 347 -5.73 1.04 7.37
N VAL A 348 -4.75 1.30 6.50
CA VAL A 348 -3.39 1.68 6.93
C VAL A 348 -3.40 3.01 7.67
N LYS A 349 -4.12 4.03 7.18
CA LYS A 349 -4.25 5.33 7.86
C LYS A 349 -4.97 5.21 9.19
N LEU A 350 -6.07 4.46 9.26
CA LEU A 350 -6.80 4.22 10.52
C LEU A 350 -5.90 3.52 11.55
N PHE A 351 -5.11 2.54 11.12
CA PHE A 351 -4.13 1.85 11.98
C PHE A 351 -3.07 2.82 12.53
N VAL A 352 -2.47 3.63 11.66
CA VAL A 352 -1.42 4.60 12.03
C VAL A 352 -1.98 5.65 12.98
N LEU A 353 -3.13 6.24 12.67
CA LEU A 353 -3.80 7.23 13.52
C LEU A 353 -4.17 6.64 14.88
N ALA A 354 -4.65 5.40 14.94
CA ALA A 354 -4.97 4.73 16.19
C ALA A 354 -3.73 4.50 17.07
N GLN A 355 -2.59 4.13 16.48
CA GLN A 355 -1.33 4.04 17.23
C GLN A 355 -0.89 5.39 17.79
N LEU A 356 -0.91 6.44 16.97
CA LEU A 356 -0.54 7.79 17.42
C LEU A 356 -1.47 8.29 18.53
N ARG A 357 -2.78 8.06 18.41
CA ARG A 357 -3.76 8.43 19.44
C ARG A 357 -3.51 7.67 20.74
N ALA A 358 -3.19 6.38 20.67
CA ALA A 358 -2.82 5.57 21.83
C ALA A 358 -1.55 6.10 22.53
N LEU A 359 -0.53 6.49 21.76
CA LEU A 359 0.69 7.11 22.30
C LEU A 359 0.42 8.47 22.96
N ALA A 360 -0.46 9.28 22.36
CA ALA A 360 -0.81 10.60 22.89
C ALA A 360 -1.59 10.50 24.21
N LEU A 361 -2.51 9.54 24.32
CA LEU A 361 -3.30 9.30 25.52
C LEU A 361 -2.53 8.58 26.64
N GLY A 362 -1.36 7.99 26.32
CA GLY A 362 -0.58 7.17 27.25
C GLY A 362 -1.15 5.77 27.48
N ASN A 363 -2.34 5.46 26.95
CA ASN A 363 -2.88 4.10 26.91
C ASN A 363 -2.47 3.41 25.62
N GLU A 364 -1.26 2.85 25.61
CA GLU A 364 -0.62 2.28 24.43
C GLU A 364 -1.17 0.90 24.02
N ARG A 365 -2.45 0.85 23.67
CA ARG A 365 -3.14 -0.34 23.15
C ARG A 365 -4.22 0.05 22.15
N ILE A 366 -4.35 -0.69 21.03
CA ILE A 366 -5.45 -0.50 20.08
C ILE A 366 -6.66 -1.31 20.53
N THR A 367 -7.80 -0.64 20.70
CA THR A 367 -9.09 -1.28 21.02
C THR A 367 -10.14 -0.95 19.95
N ALA A 368 -11.22 -1.74 19.91
CA ALA A 368 -12.37 -1.46 19.05
C ALA A 368 -12.97 -0.07 19.32
N GLY A 369 -13.03 0.35 20.58
CA GLY A 369 -13.50 1.68 20.98
C GLY A 369 -12.60 2.79 20.42
N LEU A 370 -11.27 2.63 20.55
CA LEU A 370 -10.30 3.61 20.03
C LEU A 370 -10.42 3.76 18.51
N LEU A 371 -10.54 2.66 17.77
CA LEU A 371 -10.70 2.69 16.31
C LEU A 371 -11.93 3.50 15.89
N ARG A 372 -13.07 3.29 16.57
CA ARG A 372 -14.31 4.03 16.31
C ARG A 372 -14.15 5.52 16.63
N GLN A 373 -13.48 5.86 17.73
CA GLN A 373 -13.20 7.26 18.07
C GLN A 373 -12.32 7.94 17.03
N VAL A 374 -11.20 7.31 16.64
CA VAL A 374 -10.29 7.84 15.63
C VAL A 374 -10.99 8.01 14.29
N TYR A 375 -11.82 7.04 13.90
CA TYR A 375 -12.63 7.17 12.70
C TYR A 375 -13.55 8.40 12.76
N GLN A 376 -14.25 8.60 13.88
CA GLN A 376 -15.17 9.73 14.05
C GLN A 376 -14.47 11.08 14.13
N ASP A 377 -13.31 11.14 14.77
CA ASP A 377 -12.59 12.39 14.98
C ASP A 377 -11.78 12.79 13.73
N GLU A 378 -11.09 11.83 13.13
CA GLU A 378 -9.95 12.09 12.24
C GLU A 378 -10.19 11.68 10.78
N LEU A 379 -11.17 10.80 10.51
CA LEU A 379 -11.52 10.35 9.16
C LEU A 379 -12.83 10.94 8.62
N LYS A 380 -13.36 12.01 9.23
CA LYS A 380 -14.61 12.68 8.81
C LYS A 380 -14.73 12.93 7.29
N PRO A 381 -13.68 13.40 6.59
CA PRO A 381 -13.82 13.71 5.16
C PRO A 381 -14.09 12.48 4.28
N VAL A 382 -13.68 11.28 4.71
CA VAL A 382 -13.92 10.03 3.94
C VAL A 382 -15.23 9.33 4.32
N HIS A 383 -15.94 9.77 5.38
CA HIS A 383 -17.19 9.13 5.82
C HIS A 383 -18.24 9.03 4.69
N PRO A 384 -18.53 10.09 3.90
CA PRO A 384 -19.56 10.01 2.86
C PRO A 384 -19.21 8.98 1.77
N MET A 385 -17.90 8.85 1.46
CA MET A 385 -17.41 7.86 0.51
C MET A 385 -17.58 6.43 1.04
N LEU A 386 -17.24 6.21 2.31
CA LEU A 386 -17.37 4.90 2.95
C LEU A 386 -18.82 4.48 3.13
N GLU A 387 -19.71 5.43 3.41
CA GLU A 387 -21.16 5.18 3.39
C GLU A 387 -21.67 4.81 1.99
N ALA A 388 -21.14 5.45 0.94
CA ALA A 388 -21.45 5.06 -0.43
C ALA A 388 -20.97 3.64 -0.74
N LEU A 389 -19.75 3.26 -0.32
CA LEU A 389 -19.25 1.90 -0.46
C LEU A 389 -20.10 0.87 0.31
N ARG A 390 -20.49 1.18 1.56
CA ARG A 390 -21.41 0.34 2.37
C ARG A 390 -22.74 0.10 1.67
N SER A 391 -23.26 1.12 0.98
CA SER A 391 -24.54 1.01 0.26
C SER A 391 -24.49 0.07 -0.94
N GLY A 392 -23.30 -0.18 -1.51
CA GLY A 392 -23.11 -0.98 -2.72
C GLY A 392 -23.71 -0.36 -3.99
N ILE A 393 -24.21 0.89 -3.93
CA ILE A 393 -24.89 1.56 -5.04
C ILE A 393 -23.85 2.19 -5.97
N PRO A 394 -23.71 1.73 -7.24
CA PRO A 394 -22.68 2.21 -8.16
C PRO A 394 -22.72 3.73 -8.39
N GLU A 395 -23.91 4.33 -8.49
CA GLU A 395 -24.08 5.76 -8.74
C GLU A 395 -23.59 6.60 -7.55
N ARG A 396 -23.73 6.10 -6.32
CA ARG A 396 -23.21 6.77 -5.12
C ARG A 396 -21.70 6.66 -5.05
N ILE A 397 -21.14 5.49 -5.36
CA ILE A 397 -19.70 5.26 -5.38
C ILE A 397 -19.03 6.16 -6.42
N ALA A 398 -19.62 6.28 -7.61
CA ALA A 398 -19.12 7.15 -8.67
C ALA A 398 -19.06 8.63 -8.27
N ARG A 399 -19.92 9.12 -7.36
CA ARG A 399 -19.90 10.52 -6.91
C ARG A 399 -18.67 10.86 -6.07
N TYR A 400 -18.13 9.89 -5.33
CA TYR A 400 -17.04 10.10 -4.38
C TYR A 400 -15.69 9.54 -4.85
N SER A 401 -15.58 9.20 -6.14
CA SER A 401 -14.42 8.48 -6.67
C SER A 401 -13.10 9.25 -6.66
N ASP A 402 -13.14 10.58 -6.47
CA ASP A 402 -11.99 11.47 -6.62
C ASP A 402 -11.58 12.15 -5.29
N LEU A 403 -12.02 11.61 -4.15
CA LEU A 403 -11.57 12.10 -2.85
C LEU A 403 -10.08 11.75 -2.67
N VAL A 404 -9.23 12.76 -2.86
CA VAL A 404 -7.92 12.84 -2.22
C VAL A 404 -8.17 13.58 -0.91
N VAL A 405 -7.68 13.08 0.21
CA VAL A 405 -7.91 13.73 1.52
C VAL A 405 -6.59 14.21 2.12
N PRO A 406 -6.05 15.37 1.67
CA PRO A 406 -4.88 16.01 2.28
C PRO A 406 -5.05 16.31 3.77
N GLU A 407 -6.29 16.38 4.26
CA GLU A 407 -6.60 16.67 5.66
C GLU A 407 -6.15 15.54 6.60
N ILE A 408 -6.12 14.28 6.14
CA ILE A 408 -5.62 13.16 6.96
C ILE A 408 -4.10 13.28 7.16
N ASP A 409 -3.37 13.68 6.11
CA ASP A 409 -1.91 13.84 6.19
C ASP A 409 -1.53 15.00 7.11
N LYS A 410 -2.30 16.11 7.07
CA LYS A 410 -2.16 17.19 8.05
C LYS A 410 -2.39 16.71 9.49
N ARG A 411 -3.35 15.81 9.67
CA ARG A 411 -3.68 15.30 11.00
C ARG A 411 -2.59 14.39 11.57
N LEU A 412 -1.95 13.56 10.73
CA LEU A 412 -0.76 12.80 11.12
C LEU A 412 0.34 13.72 11.65
N ILE A 413 0.63 14.81 10.94
CA ILE A 413 1.64 15.80 11.35
C ILE A 413 1.24 16.47 12.69
N GLN A 414 -0.03 16.85 12.86
CA GLN A 414 -0.49 17.45 14.11
C GLN A 414 -0.31 16.50 15.30
N LEU A 415 -0.71 15.24 15.18
CA LEU A 415 -0.54 14.26 16.24
C LEU A 415 0.94 14.00 16.58
N GLN A 416 1.84 14.03 15.60
CA GLN A 416 3.28 13.96 15.87
C GLN A 416 3.77 15.14 16.71
N LEU A 417 3.32 16.35 16.38
CA LEU A 417 3.66 17.56 17.14
C LEU A 417 3.09 17.50 18.56
N ASP A 418 1.84 17.05 18.71
CA ASP A 418 1.19 16.88 20.00
C ASP A 418 1.97 15.88 20.87
N ILE A 419 2.39 14.74 20.31
CA ILE A 419 3.21 13.73 21.00
C ILE A 419 4.58 14.29 21.39
N ALA A 420 5.22 15.08 20.51
CA ALA A 420 6.52 15.71 20.80
C ALA A 420 6.43 16.78 21.91
N ALA A 421 5.25 17.39 22.09
CA ALA A 421 5.01 18.40 23.12
C ALA A 421 4.75 17.79 24.52
N ILE A 422 4.51 16.48 24.63
CA ILE A 422 4.30 15.81 25.92
C ILE A 422 5.61 15.79 26.70
N GLN A 423 5.65 16.55 27.81
CA GLN A 423 6.81 16.60 28.71
C GLN A 423 6.79 15.52 29.80
N GLU A 424 5.60 15.02 30.16
CA GLU A 424 5.44 14.00 31.19
C GLU A 424 5.81 12.61 30.67
N GLN A 425 6.90 12.05 31.22
CA GLN A 425 7.34 10.70 30.93
C GLN A 425 6.51 9.68 31.71
N THR A 426 6.09 8.61 31.03
CA THR A 426 5.43 7.47 31.69
C THR A 426 6.41 6.71 32.60
N PRO A 427 5.91 5.99 33.63
CA PRO A 427 6.75 5.12 34.46
C PRO A 427 7.61 4.16 33.63
N GLU A 428 7.03 3.63 32.54
CA GLU A 428 7.69 2.72 31.62
C GLU A 428 8.80 3.42 30.80
N GLU A 429 8.61 4.67 30.39
CA GLU A 429 9.66 5.45 29.70
C GLU A 429 10.86 5.74 30.60
N LYS A 430 10.60 6.05 31.88
CA LYS A 430 11.65 6.24 32.88
C LYS A 430 12.43 4.95 33.12
N ALA A 431 11.71 3.83 33.27
CA ALA A 431 12.33 2.51 33.43
C ALA A 431 13.24 2.13 32.26
N LEU A 432 12.81 2.38 31.01
CA LEU A 432 13.60 2.08 29.82
C LEU A 432 14.84 3.00 29.68
N GLN A 433 14.77 4.25 30.14
CA GLN A 433 15.90 5.17 30.17
C GLN A 433 16.94 4.79 31.24
N GLU A 434 16.49 4.23 32.37
CA GLU A 434 17.39 3.77 33.42
C GLU A 434 18.18 2.52 33.02
N LEU A 435 17.69 1.71 32.08
CA LEU A 435 18.37 0.49 31.62
C LEU A 435 19.37 0.81 30.50
N ASP A 436 20.60 0.33 30.66
CA ASP A 436 21.75 0.77 29.85
C ASP A 436 21.84 0.01 28.51
N THR A 437 21.47 -1.27 28.49
CA THR A 437 21.63 -2.16 27.33
C THR A 437 20.29 -2.62 26.75
N GLU A 438 20.27 -2.96 25.45
CA GLU A 438 19.06 -3.49 24.79
C GLU A 438 18.57 -4.79 25.44
N ASP A 439 19.49 -5.65 25.89
CA ASP A 439 19.15 -6.92 26.55
C ASP A 439 18.45 -6.70 27.91
N GLN A 440 18.90 -5.69 28.66
CA GLN A 440 18.24 -5.27 29.91
C GLN A 440 16.82 -4.76 29.65
N ARG A 441 16.66 -3.87 28.65
CA ARG A 441 15.34 -3.36 28.23
C ARG A 441 14.42 -4.49 27.77
N HIS A 442 14.97 -5.50 27.08
CA HIS A 442 14.19 -6.63 26.60
C HIS A 442 13.66 -7.49 27.75
N LEU A 443 14.48 -7.77 28.77
CA LEU A 443 14.05 -8.51 29.96
C LEU A 443 13.01 -7.73 30.77
N TYR A 444 13.17 -6.41 30.88
CA TYR A 444 12.17 -5.56 31.52
C TYR A 444 10.82 -5.64 30.79
N LEU A 445 10.82 -5.46 29.47
CA LEU A 445 9.58 -5.54 28.68
C LEU A 445 8.88 -6.90 28.76
N MET A 446 9.62 -7.98 28.99
CA MET A 446 9.09 -9.33 29.12
C MET A 446 8.43 -9.58 30.48
N LEU A 447 8.92 -8.93 31.55
CA LEU A 447 8.53 -9.22 32.94
C LEU A 447 7.71 -8.10 33.61
N LYS A 448 7.57 -6.94 32.96
CA LYS A 448 6.90 -5.75 33.53
C LYS A 448 5.43 -5.96 33.89
N GLU A 449 4.75 -6.91 33.25
CA GLU A 449 3.33 -7.20 33.52
C GLU A 449 3.16 -8.06 34.78
N ASP A 450 4.18 -8.85 35.12
CA ASP A 450 4.16 -9.79 36.25
C ASP A 450 4.84 -9.21 37.50
N TYR A 451 5.79 -8.27 37.34
CA TYR A 451 6.62 -7.76 38.45
C TYR A 451 6.68 -6.22 38.51
N ASP A 452 6.73 -5.66 39.72
CA ASP A 452 6.83 -4.21 39.94
C ASP A 452 8.18 -3.65 39.44
N SER A 453 8.13 -2.53 38.70
CA SER A 453 9.31 -1.88 38.12
C SER A 453 10.37 -1.49 39.16
N SER A 454 9.96 -1.19 40.39
CA SER A 454 10.87 -0.83 41.50
C SER A 454 11.78 -1.97 41.93
N LEU A 455 11.34 -3.22 41.80
CA LEU A 455 12.13 -4.43 42.10
C LEU A 455 12.78 -5.00 40.85
N LEU A 456 12.12 -4.88 39.71
CA LEU A 456 12.56 -5.45 38.44
C LEU A 456 13.82 -4.77 37.89
N ILE A 457 13.88 -3.42 37.89
CA ILE A 457 15.03 -2.66 37.35
C ILE A 457 16.33 -2.97 38.12
N PRO A 458 16.37 -2.90 39.47
CA PRO A 458 17.59 -3.24 40.22
C PRO A 458 18.02 -4.69 40.03
N THR A 459 17.08 -5.62 39.97
CA THR A 459 17.37 -7.05 39.81
C THR A 459 17.97 -7.34 38.44
N ILE A 460 17.44 -6.73 37.38
CA ILE A 460 18.01 -6.82 36.03
C ILE A 460 19.42 -6.22 36.01
N LYS A 461 19.63 -5.01 36.54
CA LYS A 461 20.96 -4.38 36.60
C LYS A 461 21.98 -5.23 37.39
N LYS A 462 21.55 -5.81 38.50
CA LYS A 462 22.36 -6.74 39.31
C LYS A 462 22.74 -7.99 38.50
N ALA A 463 21.81 -8.57 37.75
CA ALA A 463 22.06 -9.78 36.98
C ALA A 463 23.12 -9.57 35.89
N PHE A 464 23.06 -8.45 35.16
CA PHE A 464 24.03 -8.12 34.13
C PHE A 464 25.39 -7.67 34.69
N SER A 465 25.41 -6.96 35.82
CA SER A 465 26.68 -6.54 36.46
C SER A 465 27.44 -7.71 37.07
N GLN A 466 26.74 -8.69 37.65
CA GLN A 466 27.37 -9.88 38.23
C GLN A 466 27.78 -10.93 37.19
N ASN A 467 27.22 -10.90 35.97
CA ASN A 467 27.49 -11.88 34.93
C ASN A 467 27.73 -11.23 33.54
N PRO A 468 28.85 -10.53 33.33
CA PRO A 468 29.09 -9.75 32.11
C PRO A 468 29.22 -10.58 30.82
N THR A 469 29.55 -11.87 30.93
CA THR A 469 29.79 -12.78 29.79
C THR A 469 28.60 -13.66 29.43
N MET A 470 27.52 -13.61 30.20
CA MET A 470 26.34 -14.46 29.97
C MET A 470 25.36 -13.80 29.02
N THR A 471 24.84 -14.58 28.08
CA THR A 471 23.79 -14.15 27.16
C THR A 471 22.44 -14.04 27.88
N ARG A 472 21.57 -13.15 27.38
CA ARG A 472 20.19 -12.91 27.86
C ARG A 472 19.41 -14.20 28.19
N GLN A 473 19.51 -15.22 27.33
CA GLN A 473 18.81 -16.49 27.49
C GLN A 473 19.21 -17.24 28.78
N LYS A 474 20.46 -17.12 29.23
CA LYS A 474 20.93 -17.74 30.47
C LYS A 474 20.67 -16.88 31.71
N LEU A 475 20.48 -15.57 31.52
CA LEU A 475 20.17 -14.64 32.60
C LEU A 475 18.69 -14.62 32.97
N LEU A 476 17.78 -14.92 32.03
CA LEU A 476 16.34 -14.94 32.31
C LEU A 476 15.95 -15.87 33.49
N PRO A 477 16.41 -17.14 33.56
CA PRO A 477 16.09 -18.02 34.70
C PRO A 477 16.65 -17.49 36.02
N LEU A 478 17.83 -16.86 35.98
CA LEU A 478 18.47 -16.28 37.16
C LEU A 478 17.69 -15.07 37.69
N VAL A 479 17.24 -14.19 36.80
CA VAL A 479 16.41 -13.03 37.15
C VAL A 479 15.08 -13.48 37.74
N LEU A 480 14.42 -14.48 37.14
CA LEU A 480 13.18 -15.06 37.67
C LEU A 480 13.39 -15.70 39.04
N GLN A 481 14.48 -16.46 39.22
CA GLN A 481 14.83 -17.04 40.51
C GLN A 481 15.02 -15.96 41.58
N TRP A 482 15.76 -14.88 41.29
CA TRP A 482 15.98 -13.80 42.25
C TRP A 482 14.72 -12.99 42.55
N LEU A 483 13.80 -12.87 41.60
CA LEU A 483 12.49 -12.24 41.84
C LEU A 483 11.62 -13.12 42.75
N MET A 484 11.62 -14.45 42.56
CA MET A 484 10.93 -15.40 43.43
C MET A 484 11.55 -15.50 44.84
N GLU A 485 12.88 -15.43 44.93
CA GLU A 485 13.62 -15.35 46.20
C GLU A 485 13.39 -14.00 46.92
N GLY A 486 13.18 -12.92 46.16
CA GLY A 486 12.78 -11.62 46.70
C GLY A 486 11.36 -11.60 47.27
N GLU A 487 10.40 -12.27 46.62
CA GLU A 487 9.03 -12.42 47.14
C GLU A 487 8.97 -13.25 48.42
N THR A 488 9.80 -14.29 48.53
CA THR A 488 9.89 -15.12 49.75
C THR A 488 10.44 -14.34 50.95
N VAL A 489 11.47 -13.49 50.75
CA VAL A 489 11.99 -12.62 51.82
C VAL A 489 10.98 -11.56 52.28
N VAL A 490 10.13 -11.03 51.40
CA VAL A 490 9.07 -10.07 51.79
C VAL A 490 7.96 -10.78 52.60
N SER A 491 7.67 -12.05 52.30
CA SER A 491 6.66 -12.83 53.04
C SER A 491 7.12 -13.32 54.43
N GLU A 492 8.43 -13.48 54.66
CA GLU A 492 8.98 -14.01 55.92
C GLU A 492 9.38 -12.92 56.94
N LEU A 493 9.44 -11.65 56.53
CA LEU A 493 9.83 -10.53 57.42
C LEU A 493 8.66 -9.88 58.19
N GLU A 494 7.41 -10.25 57.94
CA GLU A 494 6.26 -9.71 58.68
C GLU A 494 5.76 -10.67 59.78
N LYS A 495 6.40 -10.59 60.97
CA LYS A 495 5.76 -10.90 62.26
C LYS A 495 5.57 -9.63 63.10
N PRO A 496 4.54 -9.57 63.96
CA PRO A 496 3.69 -8.39 64.06
C PRO A 496 4.25 -7.35 65.03
N SER A 497 4.56 -6.15 64.53
CA SER A 497 4.73 -4.97 65.37
C SER A 497 3.86 -3.82 64.89
N LYS A 498 2.77 -3.61 65.64
CA LYS A 498 2.00 -2.37 65.87
C LYS A 498 1.74 -1.45 64.66
N SER A 499 0.48 -1.52 64.21
CA SER A 499 -0.30 -0.45 63.58
C SER A 499 0.38 0.35 62.46
N LYS A 500 0.33 -0.17 61.23
CA LYS A 500 0.35 0.66 60.02
C LYS A 500 -0.99 0.51 59.31
N LYS A 501 -1.60 1.65 58.99
CA LYS A 501 -2.85 1.75 58.21
C LYS A 501 -2.71 0.89 56.95
N VAL A 502 -3.69 0.02 56.75
CA VAL A 502 -3.93 -0.72 55.50
C VAL A 502 -3.75 0.26 54.35
N SER A 503 -2.72 0.07 53.52
CA SER A 503 -2.61 0.77 52.25
C SER A 503 -3.86 0.44 51.46
N ALA A 504 -4.69 1.45 51.23
CA ALA A 504 -5.91 1.29 50.46
C ALA A 504 -5.60 0.53 49.17
N ILE A 505 -6.33 -0.55 48.92
CA ILE A 505 -6.38 -1.22 47.63
C ILE A 505 -6.50 -0.11 46.57
N LYS A 506 -5.51 0.03 45.68
CA LYS A 506 -5.58 0.99 44.58
C LYS A 506 -6.77 0.59 43.71
N VAL A 507 -7.93 1.19 43.95
CA VAL A 507 -9.12 1.01 43.13
C VAL A 507 -8.80 1.66 41.78
N VAL A 508 -8.63 0.82 40.76
CA VAL A 508 -8.42 1.27 39.38
C VAL A 508 -9.66 2.05 38.95
N LYS A 509 -9.48 3.31 38.58
CA LYS A 509 -10.59 4.18 38.17
C LYS A 509 -11.24 3.63 36.91
N PRO A 510 -12.56 3.81 36.70
CA PRO A 510 -13.24 3.39 35.49
C PRO A 510 -12.61 3.91 34.19
N SER A 511 -11.98 5.10 34.23
CA SER A 511 -11.24 5.69 33.10
C SER A 511 -10.06 4.84 32.63
N ASP A 512 -9.50 4.03 33.53
CA ASP A 512 -8.25 3.32 33.30
C ASP A 512 -8.49 1.83 33.05
N TRP A 513 -9.76 1.37 33.00
CA TRP A 513 -10.12 -0.03 32.78
C TRP A 513 -9.68 -0.55 31.41
N ASP A 514 -9.56 0.33 30.43
CA ASP A 514 -9.05 0.00 29.08
C ASP A 514 -7.56 -0.33 29.06
N SER A 515 -6.85 -0.07 30.16
CA SER A 515 -5.42 -0.30 30.29
C SER A 515 -5.07 -1.65 30.94
N LEU A 516 -6.08 -2.41 31.37
CA LEU A 516 -5.97 -3.70 32.07
C LEU A 516 -5.78 -4.88 31.09
N PRO A 517 -5.35 -6.07 31.58
CA PRO A 517 -5.27 -7.29 30.78
C PRO A 517 -6.61 -7.67 30.13
N ASP A 518 -6.57 -8.31 28.96
CA ASP A 518 -7.79 -8.66 28.21
C ASP A 518 -8.69 -9.70 28.88
N THR A 519 -8.12 -10.47 29.81
CA THR A 519 -8.78 -11.44 30.67
C THR A 519 -9.50 -10.80 31.87
N ASP A 520 -9.23 -9.53 32.19
CA ASP A 520 -9.84 -8.83 33.32
C ASP A 520 -11.31 -8.47 33.03
N LEU A 521 -12.22 -8.81 33.95
CA LEU A 521 -13.66 -8.53 33.80
C LEU A 521 -13.97 -7.02 33.66
N ARG A 522 -13.15 -6.15 34.25
CA ARG A 522 -13.30 -4.69 34.15
C ARG A 522 -12.96 -4.18 32.74
N TYR A 523 -11.93 -4.76 32.13
CA TYR A 523 -11.61 -4.51 30.72
C TYR A 523 -12.73 -5.01 29.81
N ILE A 524 -13.24 -6.23 30.06
CA ILE A 524 -14.34 -6.78 29.24
C ILE A 524 -15.58 -5.90 29.36
N TYR A 525 -15.84 -5.33 30.54
CA TYR A 525 -16.93 -4.39 30.77
C TYR A 525 -16.70 -3.05 30.07
N SER A 526 -15.50 -2.47 30.12
CA SER A 526 -15.22 -1.18 29.47
C SER A 526 -15.33 -1.27 27.96
N GLN A 527 -15.00 -2.43 27.38
CA GLN A 527 -15.13 -2.71 25.95
C GLN A 527 -16.55 -3.12 25.50
N ARG A 528 -17.58 -2.99 26.35
CA ARG A 528 -18.97 -3.35 25.98
C ARG A 528 -19.61 -2.30 25.07
N GLN A 529 -20.40 -2.74 24.09
CA GLN A 529 -21.30 -1.83 23.38
C GLN A 529 -22.40 -1.35 24.34
N PRO A 530 -22.85 -0.08 24.28
CA PRO A 530 -23.86 0.46 25.20
C PRO A 530 -25.15 -0.35 25.25
N GLU A 531 -25.50 -0.98 24.13
CA GLU A 531 -26.75 -1.71 23.93
C GLU A 531 -26.66 -3.20 24.32
N LYS A 532 -25.45 -3.71 24.59
CA LYS A 532 -25.23 -5.12 24.95
C LYS A 532 -25.01 -5.29 26.44
N THR A 533 -25.61 -6.34 27.00
CA THR A 533 -25.42 -6.68 28.41
C THR A 533 -24.03 -7.26 28.66
N MET A 534 -23.54 -7.15 29.90
CA MET A 534 -22.25 -7.74 30.27
C MET A 534 -22.24 -9.27 30.07
N HIS A 535 -23.39 -9.92 30.27
CA HIS A 535 -23.55 -11.35 30.07
C HIS A 535 -23.32 -11.75 28.60
N GLU A 536 -23.90 -11.03 27.65
CA GLU A 536 -23.69 -11.28 26.20
C GLU A 536 -22.24 -11.07 25.79
N ARG A 537 -21.58 -10.07 26.39
CA ARG A 537 -20.16 -9.79 26.13
C ARG A 537 -19.25 -10.91 26.64
N LEU A 538 -19.49 -11.40 27.85
CA LEU A 538 -18.76 -12.52 28.44
C LEU A 538 -18.98 -13.82 27.67
N LYS A 539 -20.20 -14.05 27.18
CA LYS A 539 -20.52 -15.19 26.31
C LYS A 539 -19.77 -15.11 24.98
N GLY A 540 -19.71 -13.93 24.36
CA GLY A 540 -18.98 -13.69 23.11
C GLY A 540 -17.46 -13.85 23.24
N LYS A 541 -16.87 -13.50 24.40
CA LYS A 541 -15.45 -13.74 24.72
C LYS A 541 -15.15 -15.19 25.13
N GLY A 542 -16.15 -16.07 25.22
CA GLY A 542 -15.96 -17.46 25.65
C GLY A 542 -15.68 -17.64 27.15
N VAL A 543 -15.88 -16.60 27.96
CA VAL A 543 -15.70 -16.66 29.43
C VAL A 543 -16.89 -17.37 30.09
N ILE A 544 -18.09 -17.20 29.53
CA ILE A 544 -19.29 -17.93 29.95
C ILE A 544 -19.59 -19.01 28.91
N VAL A 545 -19.60 -20.24 29.39
CA VAL A 545 -19.89 -21.43 28.60
C VAL A 545 -21.40 -21.57 28.41
N ASP A 546 -21.85 -21.71 27.16
CA ASP A 546 -23.24 -22.00 26.84
C ASP A 546 -23.52 -23.50 26.91
N MET A 547 -24.01 -23.94 28.07
CA MET A 547 -24.36 -25.34 28.32
C MET A 547 -25.35 -25.89 27.28
N ALA A 548 -26.29 -25.09 26.78
CA ALA A 548 -27.27 -25.57 25.80
C ALA A 548 -26.64 -25.88 24.43
N SER A 549 -25.59 -25.14 24.06
CA SER A 549 -24.83 -25.39 22.84
C SER A 549 -23.93 -26.63 22.95
N LEU A 550 -23.35 -26.87 24.13
CA LEU A 550 -22.54 -28.05 24.43
C LEU A 550 -23.39 -29.32 24.50
N PHE A 551 -24.56 -29.27 25.13
CA PHE A 551 -25.47 -30.41 25.14
C PHE A 551 -25.94 -30.80 23.72
N LYS A 552 -26.14 -29.82 22.83
CA LYS A 552 -26.43 -30.10 21.42
C LYS A 552 -25.27 -30.72 20.63
N GLN A 553 -24.02 -30.50 21.05
CA GLN A 553 -22.83 -31.10 20.43
C GLN A 553 -22.47 -32.46 21.04
N ALA A 554 -22.83 -32.69 22.30
CA ALA A 554 -22.55 -33.94 23.01
C ALA A 554 -23.58 -35.06 22.77
N GLY A 555 -24.72 -34.75 22.14
CA GLY A 555 -25.78 -35.72 21.83
C GLY A 555 -26.95 -35.67 22.80
#